data_AF-A0A7V4H1X3-F1
#
_entry.id   AF-A0A7V4H1X3-F1
#
_cell.length_a   1.000
_cell.length_b   1.000
_cell.length_c   1.000
_cell.angle_alpha   90.00
_cell.angle_beta   90.00
_cell.angle_gamma   90.00
#
_symmetry.space_group_name_H-M   'P 1'
#
loop_
_entity.id
_entity.type
_entity.pdbx_description
1 polymer ?
#
loop_
_entity_poly.entity_id
_entity_poly.type
_entity_poly.pdbx_seq_one_letter_code
_entity_poly.pdbx_strand_id
1 'polypeptide(L)'
;FLVVFATDPQGGLGYPREIFGRITFLEAIGGAVASVVLGWMVDHHGPRWPWIGATLLLPVIMVLIGFGRQPVILALCALLAGFFLTHWSVSAPALLEFSPPGDKSSYVAVANLMAFVPASLGPLLFGSLIQGAGYAAAFAVAALGGVVAVLPALSLPRRRGLEPPAALG
;
A
#
# COMPACT_ATOMS: atom_id res chain seq x y z
N PHE A 1 8.50 -7.05 -4.47
CA PHE A 1 9.39 -6.23 -5.34
C PHE A 1 10.67 -5.79 -4.65
N LEU A 2 10.61 -5.08 -3.50
CA LEU A 2 11.80 -4.63 -2.75
C LEU A 2 12.83 -5.74 -2.53
N VAL A 3 12.35 -6.89 -2.06
CA VAL A 3 13.18 -8.08 -1.79
C VAL A 3 13.85 -8.64 -3.04
N VAL A 4 13.08 -8.80 -4.13
CA VAL A 4 13.58 -9.30 -5.42
C VAL A 4 14.68 -8.36 -5.93
N PHE A 5 14.44 -7.06 -5.91
CA PHE A 5 15.42 -6.05 -6.29
C PHE A 5 16.69 -6.07 -5.42
N ALA A 6 16.56 -6.24 -4.11
CA ALA A 6 17.70 -6.30 -3.22
C ALA A 6 18.60 -7.52 -3.52
N THR A 7 18.01 -8.68 -3.82
CA THR A 7 18.75 -9.93 -3.99
C THR A 7 19.14 -10.26 -5.44
N ASP A 8 18.57 -9.58 -6.44
CA ASP A 8 18.82 -9.89 -7.86
C ASP A 8 20.26 -9.49 -8.26
N PRO A 9 21.11 -10.45 -8.68
CA PRO A 9 22.48 -10.18 -9.09
C PRO A 9 22.62 -9.66 -10.52
N GLN A 10 21.59 -9.78 -11.37
CA GLN A 10 21.67 -9.43 -12.81
C GLN A 10 21.16 -8.02 -13.14
N GLY A 11 20.52 -7.34 -12.19
CA GLY A 11 20.08 -5.95 -12.37
C GLY A 11 19.67 -5.24 -11.08
N GLY A 12 19.65 -5.95 -9.96
CA GLY A 12 19.34 -5.43 -8.64
C GLY A 12 20.57 -4.96 -7.86
N LEU A 13 20.55 -5.18 -6.55
CA LEU A 13 21.65 -4.83 -5.65
C LEU A 13 22.58 -6.00 -5.32
N GLY A 14 22.20 -7.23 -5.69
CA GLY A 14 23.03 -8.43 -5.52
C GLY A 14 23.35 -8.77 -4.05
N TYR A 15 22.50 -8.36 -3.11
CA TYR A 15 22.72 -8.63 -1.69
C TYR A 15 22.59 -10.12 -1.34
N PRO A 16 23.33 -10.61 -0.32
CA PRO A 16 23.17 -11.96 0.21
C PRO A 16 21.72 -12.28 0.59
N ARG A 17 21.35 -13.55 0.45
CA ARG A 17 19.98 -14.01 0.74
C ARG A 17 19.56 -13.81 2.19
N GLU A 18 20.49 -13.69 3.16
CA GLU A 18 20.11 -13.40 4.56
C GLU A 18 19.45 -12.03 4.73
N ILE A 19 19.73 -11.08 3.82
CA ILE A 19 19.10 -9.75 3.84
C ILE A 19 17.59 -9.85 3.57
N PHE A 20 17.13 -10.89 2.86
CA PHE A 20 15.70 -11.19 2.68
C PHE A 20 14.97 -11.23 4.02
N GLY A 21 15.46 -12.05 4.96
CA GLY A 21 14.79 -12.26 6.24
C GLY A 21 14.71 -10.98 7.06
N ARG A 22 15.76 -10.15 7.00
CA ARG A 22 15.81 -8.86 7.70
C ARG A 22 14.85 -7.84 7.11
N ILE A 23 14.77 -7.75 5.78
CA ILE A 23 13.84 -6.86 5.09
C ILE A 23 12.40 -7.25 5.41
N THR A 24 12.05 -8.54 5.28
CA THR A 24 10.70 -9.03 5.59
C THR A 24 10.34 -8.82 7.06
N PHE A 25 11.29 -8.99 7.97
CA PHE A 25 11.08 -8.71 9.39
C PHE A 25 10.81 -7.23 9.68
N LEU A 26 11.57 -6.32 9.04
CA LEU A 26 11.33 -4.88 9.15
C LEU A 26 9.96 -4.49 8.56
N GLU A 27 9.56 -5.11 7.45
CA GLU A 27 8.23 -4.95 6.89
C GLU A 27 7.14 -5.36 7.89
N ALA A 28 7.30 -6.50 8.57
CA ALA A 28 6.38 -6.93 9.61
C ALA A 28 6.30 -5.94 10.79
N ILE A 29 7.44 -5.39 11.23
CA ILE A 29 7.47 -4.34 12.26
C ILE A 29 6.71 -3.10 11.79
N GLY A 30 6.98 -2.66 10.55
CA GLY A 30 6.29 -1.52 9.95
C GLY A 30 4.79 -1.71 9.92
N GLY A 31 4.33 -2.92 9.57
CA GLY A 31 2.92 -3.28 9.60
C GLY A 31 2.31 -3.30 11.00
N ALA A 32 3.03 -3.85 12.00
CA ALA A 32 2.56 -3.88 13.38
C ALA A 32 2.41 -2.47 13.97
N VAL A 33 3.32 -1.54 13.65
CA VAL A 33 3.18 -0.14 14.06
C VAL A 33 2.02 0.52 13.32
N ALA A 34 1.88 0.25 12.02
CA ALA A 34 0.83 0.81 11.19
C ALA A 34 -0.56 0.38 11.61
N SER A 35 -0.76 -0.87 12.05
CA SER A 35 -2.08 -1.34 12.48
C SER A 35 -2.63 -0.51 13.65
N VAL A 36 -1.75 -0.14 14.61
CA VAL A 36 -2.10 0.73 15.74
C VAL A 36 -2.37 2.15 15.27
N VAL A 37 -1.45 2.74 14.50
CA VAL A 37 -1.55 4.15 14.06
C VAL A 37 -2.74 4.36 13.12
N LEU A 38 -2.89 3.51 12.11
CA LEU A 38 -3.97 3.60 11.13
C LEU A 38 -5.31 3.27 11.77
N GLY A 39 -5.37 2.30 12.70
CA GLY A 39 -6.60 1.99 13.43
C GLY A 39 -7.10 3.21 14.20
N TRP A 40 -6.21 3.82 15.00
CA TRP A 40 -6.53 5.05 15.72
C TRP A 40 -6.97 6.19 14.78
N MET A 41 -6.29 6.37 13.64
CA MET A 41 -6.67 7.39 12.65
C MET A 41 -8.04 7.12 12.01
N VAL A 42 -8.36 5.86 11.68
CA VAL A 42 -9.67 5.46 11.14
C VAL A 42 -10.76 5.78 12.15
N ASP A 43 -10.55 5.46 13.43
CA ASP A 43 -11.54 5.66 14.49
C ASP A 43 -11.83 7.16 14.72
N HIS A 44 -10.80 8.00 14.73
CA HIS A 44 -10.92 9.42 15.11
C HIS A 44 -11.17 10.36 13.92
N HIS A 45 -10.66 10.02 12.73
CA HIS A 45 -10.69 10.90 11.55
C HIS A 45 -11.38 10.28 10.34
N GLY A 46 -11.86 9.04 10.46
CA GLY A 46 -12.45 8.27 9.38
C GLY A 46 -11.41 7.71 8.40
N PRO A 47 -11.84 6.87 7.45
CA PRO A 47 -10.93 6.13 6.57
C PRO A 47 -10.22 6.96 5.51
N ARG A 48 -10.71 8.17 5.20
CA ARG A 48 -10.19 9.02 4.12
C ARG A 48 -8.72 9.38 4.30
N TRP A 49 -8.33 9.84 5.48
CA TRP A 49 -6.95 10.29 5.75
C TRP A 49 -5.93 9.15 5.75
N PRO A 50 -6.19 8.01 6.43
CA PRO A 50 -5.40 6.78 6.28
C PRO A 50 -5.20 6.38 4.82
N TRP A 51 -6.26 6.43 4.01
CA TRP A 51 -6.19 6.07 2.59
C TRP A 51 -5.31 7.01 1.77
N ILE A 52 -5.50 8.32 1.90
CA ILE A 52 -4.68 9.31 1.19
C ILE A 52 -3.21 9.17 1.60
N GLY A 53 -2.95 9.06 2.91
CA GLY A 53 -1.59 8.93 3.46
C GLY A 53 -0.88 7.68 2.95
N ALA A 54 -1.54 6.51 3.01
CA ALA A 54 -0.97 5.27 2.50
C ALA A 54 -0.73 5.32 0.98
N THR A 55 -1.67 5.90 0.22
CA THR A 55 -1.54 5.98 -1.24
C THR A 55 -0.39 6.91 -1.66
N LEU A 56 -0.18 8.01 -0.94
CA LEU A 56 0.96 8.91 -1.14
C LEU A 56 2.28 8.31 -0.64
N LEU A 57 2.24 7.37 0.30
CA LEU A 57 3.44 6.70 0.79
C LEU A 57 4.05 5.78 -0.28
N LEU A 58 3.22 5.14 -1.11
CA LEU A 58 3.68 4.25 -2.17
C LEU A 58 4.66 4.91 -3.16
N PRO A 59 4.38 6.07 -3.79
CA PRO A 59 5.33 6.71 -4.68
C PRO A 59 6.62 7.14 -3.98
N VAL A 60 6.54 7.56 -2.71
CA VAL A 60 7.74 7.88 -1.91
C VAL A 60 8.62 6.65 -1.75
N ILE A 61 8.03 5.49 -1.39
CA ILE A 61 8.77 4.23 -1.29
C ILE A 61 9.38 3.86 -2.64
N MET A 62 8.64 3.94 -3.74
CA MET A 62 9.13 3.55 -5.06
C MET A 62 10.30 4.44 -5.53
N VAL A 63 10.23 5.75 -5.30
CA VAL A 63 11.33 6.68 -5.59
C VAL A 63 12.55 6.37 -4.71
N LEU A 64 12.34 6.20 -3.40
CA LEU A 64 13.43 5.88 -2.49
C LEU A 64 14.14 4.58 -2.84
N ILE A 65 13.42 3.53 -3.25
CA ILE A 65 14.02 2.27 -3.69
C ILE A 65 14.76 2.44 -5.02
N GLY A 66 14.19 3.19 -5.97
CA GLY A 66 14.78 3.37 -7.29
C GLY A 66 16.13 4.09 -7.27
N PHE A 67 16.32 5.02 -6.34
CA PHE A 67 17.57 5.77 -6.20
C PHE A 67 18.44 5.35 -5.01
N GLY A 68 17.85 4.69 -4.02
CA GLY A 68 18.50 4.29 -2.78
C GLY A 68 19.13 2.91 -2.85
N ARG A 69 20.42 2.84 -3.17
CA ARG A 69 21.20 1.59 -3.15
C ARG A 69 21.77 1.25 -1.77
N GLN A 70 21.58 2.11 -0.77
CA GLN A 70 22.14 1.93 0.57
C GLN A 70 21.25 1.01 1.42
N PRO A 71 21.83 0.10 2.22
CA PRO A 71 21.05 -0.81 3.09
C PRO A 71 20.09 -0.09 4.03
N VAL A 72 20.48 1.10 4.53
CA VAL A 72 19.65 1.92 5.42
C VAL A 72 18.39 2.41 4.71
N ILE A 73 18.50 2.79 3.43
CA ILE A 73 17.35 3.23 2.64
C ILE A 73 16.40 2.06 2.39
N LEU A 74 16.93 0.86 2.11
CA LEU A 74 16.11 -0.34 1.96
C LEU A 74 15.41 -0.73 3.25
N ALA A 75 16.08 -0.62 4.40
CA ALA A 75 15.49 -0.87 5.71
C ALA A 75 14.33 0.09 6.00
N LEU A 76 14.51 1.39 5.71
CA LEU A 76 13.45 2.38 5.79
C LEU A 76 12.30 2.05 4.83
N CYS A 77 12.61 1.72 3.58
CA CYS A 77 11.60 1.34 2.59
C CYS A 77 10.82 0.09 3.00
N ALA A 78 11.47 -0.88 3.66
CA ALA A 78 10.80 -2.06 4.21
C ALA A 78 9.79 -1.70 5.29
N LEU A 79 10.18 -0.85 6.26
CA LEU A 79 9.28 -0.35 7.30
C LEU A 79 8.08 0.38 6.70
N LEU A 80 8.33 1.28 5.75
CA LEU A 80 7.27 2.03 5.07
C LEU A 80 6.39 1.12 4.19
N ALA A 81 6.96 0.10 3.56
CA ALA A 81 6.21 -0.89 2.80
C ALA A 81 5.26 -1.70 3.69
N GLY A 82 5.71 -2.09 4.89
CA GLY A 82 4.86 -2.73 5.89
C GLY A 82 3.70 -1.84 6.31
N PHE A 83 3.99 -0.54 6.50
CA PHE A 83 2.97 0.45 6.79
C PHE A 83 1.94 0.57 5.67
N PHE A 84 2.42 0.67 4.43
CA PHE A 84 1.56 0.67 3.25
C PHE A 84 0.73 -0.60 3.19
N LEU A 85 1.30 -1.80 3.24
CA LEU A 85 0.53 -3.05 3.07
C LEU A 85 -0.57 -3.22 4.12
N THR A 86 -0.32 -2.75 5.35
CA THR A 86 -1.28 -2.84 6.44
C THR A 86 -2.48 -1.91 6.25
N HIS A 87 -2.37 -0.85 5.45
CA HIS A 87 -3.48 0.07 5.22
C HIS A 87 -4.72 -0.67 4.68
N TRP A 88 -4.55 -1.61 3.76
CA TRP A 88 -5.66 -2.34 3.15
C TRP A 88 -6.48 -3.07 4.20
N SER A 89 -5.83 -3.78 5.12
CA SER A 89 -6.50 -4.54 6.18
C SER A 89 -7.24 -3.66 7.20
N VAL A 90 -6.80 -2.41 7.38
CA VAL A 90 -7.34 -1.51 8.41
C VAL A 90 -8.37 -0.53 7.84
N SER A 91 -8.10 0.09 6.69
CA SER A 91 -8.95 1.14 6.14
C SER A 91 -10.00 0.64 5.13
N ALA A 92 -9.79 -0.51 4.48
CA ALA A 92 -10.77 -1.05 3.54
C ALA A 92 -12.11 -1.44 4.20
N PRO A 93 -12.14 -2.08 5.39
CA PRO A 93 -13.40 -2.35 6.09
C PRO A 93 -14.20 -1.08 6.39
N ALA A 94 -13.51 0.00 6.78
CA ALA A 94 -14.13 1.28 7.06
C ALA A 94 -14.66 1.98 5.79
N LEU A 95 -14.11 1.69 4.60
CA LEU A 95 -14.70 2.15 3.34
C LEU A 95 -16.01 1.44 2.99
N LEU A 96 -16.17 0.19 3.41
CA LEU A 96 -17.39 -0.59 3.18
C LEU A 96 -18.56 -0.12 4.07
N GLU A 97 -18.31 0.76 5.05
CA GLU A 97 -19.37 1.48 5.75
C GLU A 97 -20.15 2.42 4.82
N PHE A 98 -19.55 2.87 3.71
CA PHE A 98 -20.22 3.70 2.72
C PHE A 98 -21.03 2.90 1.69
N SER A 99 -20.97 1.56 1.71
CA SER A 99 -21.78 0.72 0.83
C SER A 99 -23.26 0.79 1.22
N PRO A 100 -24.19 0.69 0.25
CA PRO A 100 -25.62 0.65 0.52
C PRO A 100 -25.99 -0.46 1.52
N PRO A 101 -27.01 -0.24 2.37
CA PRO A 101 -27.53 -1.28 3.26
C PRO A 101 -27.95 -2.51 2.45
N GLY A 102 -27.45 -3.70 2.82
CA GLY A 102 -27.75 -4.97 2.15
C GLY A 102 -26.72 -5.43 1.11
N ASP A 103 -25.89 -4.52 0.56
CA ASP A 103 -24.97 -4.86 -0.54
C ASP A 103 -23.51 -5.01 -0.11
N LYS A 104 -23.19 -4.88 1.19
CA LYS A 104 -21.81 -4.90 1.70
C LYS A 104 -20.99 -6.10 1.22
N SER A 105 -21.58 -7.30 1.18
CA SER A 105 -20.88 -8.52 0.72
C SER A 105 -20.49 -8.45 -0.76
N SER A 106 -21.36 -7.90 -1.62
CA SER A 106 -21.09 -7.68 -3.04
C SER A 106 -19.94 -6.69 -3.24
N TYR A 107 -19.91 -5.59 -2.47
CA TYR A 107 -18.81 -4.62 -2.53
C TYR A 107 -17.49 -5.20 -2.05
N VAL A 108 -17.49 -6.02 -0.97
CA VAL A 108 -16.31 -6.78 -0.53
C VAL A 108 -15.80 -7.69 -1.64
N ALA A 109 -16.71 -8.43 -2.30
CA ALA A 109 -16.35 -9.34 -3.37
C ALA A 109 -15.70 -8.59 -4.55
N VAL A 110 -16.29 -7.48 -4.99
CA VAL A 110 -15.75 -6.63 -6.05
C VAL A 110 -14.37 -6.08 -5.65
N ALA A 111 -14.21 -5.56 -4.44
CA ALA A 111 -12.93 -5.02 -3.97
C ALA A 111 -11.82 -6.09 -3.97
N ASN A 112 -12.11 -7.30 -3.48
CA ASN A 112 -11.16 -8.41 -3.49
C ASN A 112 -10.82 -8.88 -4.90
N LEU A 113 -11.82 -8.93 -5.79
CA LEU A 113 -11.62 -9.32 -7.19
C LEU A 113 -10.75 -8.31 -7.93
N MET A 114 -10.97 -7.01 -7.68
CA MET A 114 -10.13 -5.93 -8.21
C MET A 114 -8.71 -5.96 -7.64
N ALA A 115 -8.50 -6.39 -6.40
CA ALA A 115 -7.17 -6.58 -5.81
C ALA A 115 -6.43 -7.80 -6.39
N PHE A 116 -7.16 -8.83 -6.82
CA PHE A 116 -6.58 -10.05 -7.39
C PHE A 116 -5.93 -9.83 -8.76
N VAL A 117 -6.51 -8.96 -9.58
CA VAL A 117 -6.00 -8.63 -10.92
C VAL A 117 -4.55 -8.12 -10.88
N PRO A 118 -4.20 -7.05 -10.14
CA PRO A 118 -2.83 -6.57 -10.04
C PRO A 118 -1.92 -7.55 -9.27
N ALA A 119 -2.44 -8.34 -8.32
CA ALA A 119 -1.65 -9.36 -7.64
C ALA A 119 -1.19 -10.46 -8.61
N SER A 120 -2.04 -10.83 -9.57
CA SER A 120 -1.76 -11.88 -10.57
C SER A 120 -0.98 -11.37 -11.77
N LEU A 121 -1.36 -10.21 -12.32
CA LEU A 121 -0.74 -9.65 -13.53
C LEU A 121 0.47 -8.78 -13.21
N GLY A 122 0.56 -8.21 -12.01
CA GLY A 122 1.64 -7.32 -11.60
C GLY A 122 3.03 -7.92 -11.80
N PRO A 123 3.33 -9.14 -11.32
CA PRO A 123 4.63 -9.77 -11.55
C PRO A 123 4.97 -9.96 -13.03
N LEU A 124 4.00 -10.27 -13.88
CA LEU A 124 4.21 -10.44 -15.32
C LEU A 124 4.51 -9.09 -16.00
N LEU A 125 3.72 -8.06 -15.70
CA LEU A 125 3.87 -6.72 -16.26
C LEU A 125 5.18 -6.07 -15.81
N PHE A 126 5.44 -6.07 -14.50
CA PHE A 126 6.67 -5.48 -13.97
C PHE A 126 7.89 -6.35 -14.25
N GLY A 127 7.75 -7.69 -14.30
CA GLY A 127 8.84 -8.58 -14.68
C GLY A 127 9.32 -8.35 -16.11
N SER A 128 8.38 -8.24 -17.07
CA SER A 128 8.71 -7.90 -18.47
C SER A 128 9.28 -6.49 -18.61
N LEU A 129 8.74 -5.51 -17.88
CA LEU A 129 9.27 -4.15 -17.84
C LEU A 129 10.70 -4.10 -17.27
N ILE A 130 10.99 -4.85 -16.20
CA ILE A 130 12.34 -4.94 -15.62
C ILE A 130 13.31 -5.56 -16.64
N GLN A 131 12.90 -6.62 -17.35
CA GLN A 131 13.75 -7.25 -18.37
C GLN A 131 14.04 -6.32 -19.56
N GLY A 132 13.06 -5.51 -19.98
CA GLY A 132 13.21 -4.63 -21.14
C GLY A 132 13.83 -3.26 -20.85
N ALA A 133 13.53 -2.67 -19.69
CA ALA A 133 13.89 -1.29 -19.35
C ALA A 133 14.56 -1.13 -17.97
N GLY A 134 14.76 -2.23 -17.23
CA GLY A 134 15.43 -2.24 -15.93
C GLY A 134 14.53 -1.84 -14.74
N TYR A 135 15.09 -1.98 -13.54
CA TYR A 135 14.38 -1.70 -12.29
C TYR A 135 13.97 -0.23 -12.12
N ALA A 136 14.78 0.72 -12.59
CA ALA A 136 14.46 2.14 -12.46
C ALA A 136 13.16 2.51 -13.18
N ALA A 137 12.96 1.99 -14.40
CA ALA A 137 11.71 2.19 -15.15
C ALA A 137 10.52 1.56 -14.43
N ALA A 138 10.69 0.35 -13.90
CA ALA A 138 9.66 -0.32 -13.10
C ALA A 138 9.25 0.49 -11.86
N PHE A 139 10.22 1.01 -11.11
CA PHE A 139 9.91 1.84 -9.94
C PHE A 139 9.27 3.18 -10.33
N ALA A 140 9.69 3.82 -11.42
CA ALA A 140 9.08 5.05 -11.90
C ALA A 140 7.60 4.84 -12.31
N VAL A 141 7.30 3.75 -13.02
CA VAL A 141 5.93 3.39 -13.40
C VAL A 141 5.07 3.08 -12.17
N ALA A 142 5.62 2.34 -11.19
CA ALA A 142 4.93 2.07 -9.93
C ALA A 142 4.67 3.37 -9.13
N ALA A 143 5.63 4.29 -9.10
CA ALA A 143 5.46 5.59 -8.46
C ALA A 143 4.35 6.41 -9.14
N LEU A 144 4.33 6.48 -10.47
CA LEU A 144 3.28 7.17 -11.21
C LEU A 144 1.90 6.56 -10.93
N GLY A 145 1.80 5.22 -10.92
CA GLY A 145 0.58 4.52 -10.56
C GLY A 145 0.08 4.88 -9.16
N GLY A 146 1.00 4.98 -8.18
CA GLY A 146 0.68 5.46 -6.83
C GLY A 146 0.14 6.89 -6.80
N VAL A 147 0.75 7.82 -7.56
CA VAL A 147 0.25 9.20 -7.66
C VAL A 147 -1.15 9.25 -8.28
N VAL A 148 -1.40 8.48 -9.34
CA VAL A 148 -2.73 8.40 -9.98
C VAL A 148 -3.77 7.78 -9.04
N ALA A 149 -3.38 6.80 -8.23
CA ALA A 149 -4.26 6.15 -7.26
C ALA A 149 -4.74 7.11 -6.14
N VAL A 150 -4.07 8.26 -5.94
CA VAL A 150 -4.54 9.30 -5.01
C VAL A 150 -5.85 9.93 -5.50
N LEU A 151 -6.08 9.99 -6.82
CA LEU A 151 -7.25 10.68 -7.38
C LEU A 151 -8.58 10.07 -6.88
N PRO A 152 -8.80 8.74 -6.91
CA PRO A 152 -9.93 8.12 -6.22
C PRO A 152 -9.97 8.38 -4.71
N ALA A 153 -8.82 8.41 -4.02
CA ALA A 153 -8.79 8.65 -2.58
C ALA A 153 -9.28 10.07 -2.22
N LEU A 154 -9.11 11.05 -3.12
CA LEU A 154 -9.60 12.42 -2.93
C LEU A 154 -11.12 12.55 -3.06
N SER A 155 -11.77 11.65 -3.81
CA SER A 155 -13.23 11.63 -3.97
C SER A 155 -13.96 10.91 -2.82
N LEU A 156 -13.23 10.24 -1.92
CA LEU A 156 -13.82 9.58 -0.75
C LEU A 156 -14.60 10.56 0.14
N PRO A 157 -15.84 10.24 0.54
CA PRO A 157 -16.60 11.09 1.45
C PRO A 157 -15.83 11.31 2.76
N ARG A 158 -15.84 12.53 3.27
CA ARG A 158 -15.43 12.76 4.67
C ARG A 158 -16.52 12.14 5.54
N ARG A 159 -16.14 11.33 6.54
CA ARG A 159 -17.09 10.87 7.57
C ARG A 159 -17.66 12.13 8.23
N ARG A 160 -18.88 12.52 7.90
CA ARG A 160 -19.65 13.47 8.71
C ARG A 160 -19.95 12.74 10.01
N GLY A 161 -19.69 13.40 11.14
CA GLY A 161 -19.88 12.82 12.46
C GLY A 161 -21.22 12.10 12.53
N LEU A 162 -21.23 10.97 13.23
CA LEU A 162 -22.46 10.29 13.65
C LEU A 162 -23.40 11.37 14.20
N GLU A 163 -24.40 11.79 13.44
CA GLU A 163 -25.50 12.53 14.03
C GLU A 163 -26.07 11.59 15.09
N PRO A 164 -26.20 12.04 16.35
CA PRO A 164 -26.82 11.21 17.37
C PRO A 164 -28.18 10.76 16.83
N PRO A 165 -28.59 9.51 17.08
CA PRO A 165 -29.86 9.00 16.57
C PRO A 165 -30.93 10.02 16.89
N ALA A 166 -31.64 10.49 15.86
CA ALA A 166 -32.73 11.44 16.02
C ALA A 166 -33.58 10.95 17.18
N ALA A 167 -33.61 11.73 18.26
CA ALA A 167 -34.41 11.39 19.42
C ALA A 167 -35.83 11.14 18.90
N LEU A 168 -36.29 9.89 19.03
CA LEU A 168 -37.65 9.50 18.70
C LEU A 168 -38.56 10.34 19.60
N GLY A 169 -39.12 11.41 19.02
CA GLY A 169 -40.19 12.21 19.61
C GLY A 169 -41.54 11.58 19.33
#